data_AF-A0A9F5IWJ9-F1
#
_entry.id   AF-A0A9F5IWJ9-F1
#
_cell.length_a   1.000
_cell.length_b   1.000
_cell.length_c   1.000
_cell.angle_alpha   90.00
_cell.angle_beta   90.00
_cell.angle_gamma   90.00
#
_symmetry.space_group_name_H-M   'P 1'
#
loop_
_entity.id
_entity.type
_entity.pdbx_description
1 polymer ?
#
loop_
_entity_poly.entity_id
_entity_poly.type
_entity_poly.pdbx_seq_one_letter_code
_entity_poly.pdbx_strand_id
1 'polypeptide(L)'
;MEGLGLEDGDGGEGTLWPFMQSIMQNLLSKDVLYPSLKEITEKYPEWLQSHRDSLPKEQYEKYQEQHNIMGKICEQFESELPTDGDTEHRARFEMVLDLMQQLQDLGHPPKELAGESPPGLNFDLEGLNLPDAGGAGGEQCQIM
;
A
#
# COMPACT_ATOMS: atom_id res chain seq x y z
N MET A 1 -2.93 11.33 -46.83
CA MET A 1 -1.85 10.40 -47.17
C MET A 1 -0.65 10.93 -46.43
N GLU A 2 -0.19 10.39 -45.31
CA GLU A 2 0.05 8.99 -44.94
C GLU A 2 -0.09 8.98 -43.38
N GLY A 3 -0.89 8.15 -42.71
CA GLY A 3 -0.94 6.70 -42.84
C GLY A 3 0.15 6.07 -41.98
N LEU A 4 0.16 6.30 -40.66
CA LEU A 4 0.99 5.54 -39.73
C LEU A 4 0.08 4.78 -38.78
N GLY A 5 0.08 3.46 -38.99
CA GLY A 5 -0.85 2.49 -38.44
C GLY A 5 -0.72 2.38 -36.92
N LEU A 6 -1.90 2.42 -36.30
CA LEU A 6 -2.13 1.81 -35.00
C LEU A 6 -2.08 0.30 -35.24
N GLU A 7 -0.87 -0.26 -35.12
CA GLU A 7 -0.68 -1.70 -35.09
C GLU A 7 -1.11 -2.17 -33.70
N ASP A 8 -2.35 -2.64 -33.64
CA ASP A 8 -2.94 -3.45 -32.58
C ASP A 8 -2.12 -4.75 -32.48
N GLY A 9 -1.45 -4.94 -31.35
CA GLY A 9 -0.55 -6.07 -31.13
C GLY A 9 -0.15 -6.20 -29.67
N ASP A 10 -1.01 -6.86 -28.89
CA ASP A 10 -0.63 -7.82 -27.85
C ASP A 10 0.67 -7.51 -27.07
N GLY A 11 0.59 -6.65 -26.05
CA GLY A 11 1.76 -6.30 -25.23
C GLY A 11 1.48 -5.47 -23.97
N GLY A 12 0.23 -5.43 -23.50
CA GLY A 12 -0.21 -4.52 -22.45
C GLY A 12 0.28 -4.84 -21.03
N GLU A 13 0.85 -6.03 -20.77
CA GLU A 13 1.11 -6.48 -19.39
C GLU A 13 2.61 -6.45 -19.01
N GLY A 14 3.52 -6.68 -19.97
CA GLY A 14 4.96 -6.80 -19.70
C GLY A 14 5.74 -5.48 -19.58
N THR A 15 5.28 -4.40 -20.22
CA THR A 15 5.92 -3.08 -20.20
C THR A 15 5.41 -2.18 -19.06
N LEU A 16 4.22 -2.46 -18.52
CA LEU A 16 3.66 -1.73 -17.39
C LEU A 16 4.24 -2.21 -16.06
N TRP A 17 4.59 -3.50 -15.95
CA TRP A 17 5.19 -4.07 -14.74
C TRP A 17 6.43 -3.32 -14.22
N PRO A 18 7.50 -3.09 -15.01
CA PRO A 18 8.68 -2.37 -14.53
C PRO A 18 8.37 -0.91 -14.15
N PHE A 19 7.36 -0.30 -14.79
CA PHE A 19 6.90 1.04 -14.46
C PHE A 19 6.13 1.07 -13.14
N MET A 20 5.25 0.09 -12.88
CA MET A 20 4.55 -0.09 -11.60
C MET A 20 5.54 -0.35 -10.47
N GLN A 21 6.57 -1.17 -10.69
CA GLN A 21 7.62 -1.39 -9.69
C GLN A 21 8.37 -0.10 -9.34
N SER A 22 8.69 0.73 -10.35
CA SER A 22 9.33 2.03 -10.12
C SER A 22 8.43 3.00 -9.35
N ILE A 23 7.12 2.98 -9.58
CA ILE A 23 6.15 3.79 -8.85
C ILE A 23 6.03 3.31 -7.40
N MET A 24 5.91 1.99 -7.18
CA MET A 24 5.87 1.41 -5.83
C MET A 24 7.12 1.76 -5.03
N GLN A 25 8.31 1.70 -5.64
CA GLN A 25 9.54 2.12 -4.97
C GLN A 25 9.51 3.59 -4.53
N ASN A 26 9.03 4.49 -5.40
CA ASN A 26 8.89 5.92 -5.06
C ASN A 26 7.84 6.16 -3.99
N LEU A 27 6.70 5.46 -4.07
CA LEU A 27 5.62 5.57 -3.10
C LEU A 27 6.00 5.04 -1.73
N LEU A 28 6.64 3.87 -1.68
CA LEU A 28 7.13 3.23 -0.46
C LEU A 28 8.45 3.83 0.03
N SER A 29 8.94 4.90 -0.60
CA SER A 29 10.13 5.60 -0.12
C SER A 29 9.84 6.32 1.19
N LYS A 30 10.84 6.38 2.08
CA LYS A 30 10.76 7.08 3.36
C LYS A 30 10.15 8.47 3.21
N ASP A 31 10.61 9.27 2.25
CA ASP A 31 10.15 10.65 2.05
C ASP A 31 8.65 10.78 1.78
N VAL A 32 8.02 9.76 1.19
CA VAL A 32 6.60 9.78 0.80
C VAL A 32 5.76 8.99 1.79
N LEU A 33 6.15 7.74 2.07
CA LEU A 33 5.37 6.83 2.89
C LEU A 33 5.43 7.16 4.37
N TYR A 34 6.60 7.56 4.89
CA TYR A 34 6.78 7.83 6.32
C TYR A 34 5.84 8.92 6.86
N PRO A 35 5.75 10.14 6.29
CA PRO A 35 4.87 11.17 6.83
C PRO A 35 3.39 10.74 6.78
N SER A 36 2.96 10.10 5.69
CA SER A 36 1.59 9.60 5.56
C SER A 36 1.26 8.51 6.56
N LEU A 37 2.13 7.50 6.71
CA LEU A 37 1.92 6.44 7.69
C LEU A 37 1.97 6.95 9.11
N LYS A 38 2.91 7.85 9.43
CA LYS A 38 3.05 8.40 10.78
C LYS A 38 1.76 9.09 11.21
N GLU A 39 1.22 9.94 10.35
CA GLU A 39 -0.03 10.66 10.63
C GLU A 39 -1.21 9.70 10.84
N ILE A 40 -1.34 8.68 9.99
CA ILE A 40 -2.39 7.65 10.11
C ILE A 40 -2.21 6.87 11.43
N THR A 41 -0.98 6.46 11.74
CA THR A 41 -0.62 5.70 12.94
C THR A 41 -0.93 6.48 14.21
N GLU A 42 -0.67 7.79 14.23
CA GLU A 42 -0.98 8.65 15.38
C GLU A 42 -2.50 8.81 15.61
N LYS A 43 -3.30 8.86 14.53
CA LYS A 43 -4.78 8.98 14.61
C LYS A 43 -5.48 7.64 14.91
N TYR A 44 -4.84 6.52 14.58
CA TYR A 44 -5.38 5.17 14.77
C TYR A 44 -5.85 4.82 16.18
N PRO A 45 -5.07 5.06 17.26
CA PRO A 45 -5.48 4.68 18.61
C PRO A 45 -6.71 5.45 19.09
N GLU A 46 -6.84 6.73 18.71
CA GLU A 46 -8.02 7.55 19.04
C GLU A 46 -9.26 7.03 18.31
N TRP A 47 -9.13 6.70 17.02
CA TRP A 47 -10.22 6.14 16.23
C TRP A 47 -10.66 4.76 16.75
N LEU A 48 -9.70 3.88 17.06
CA LEU A 48 -9.97 2.59 17.67
C LEU A 48 -10.72 2.74 18.99
N GLN A 49 -10.30 3.67 19.86
CA GLN A 49 -10.96 3.89 21.14
C GLN A 49 -12.41 4.37 20.95
N SER A 50 -12.64 5.28 20.01
CA SER A 50 -13.97 5.82 19.71
C SER A 50 -14.92 4.75 19.16
N HIS A 51 -14.41 3.85 18.32
CA HIS A 51 -15.21 2.80 17.65
C HIS A 51 -15.18 1.44 18.35
N ARG A 52 -14.53 1.33 19.51
CA ARG A 52 -14.37 0.07 20.25
C ARG A 52 -15.69 -0.65 20.57
N ASP A 53 -16.74 0.11 20.88
CA ASP A 53 -18.06 -0.44 21.22
C ASP A 53 -18.90 -0.76 19.96
N SER A 54 -18.63 -0.04 18.87
CA SER A 54 -19.31 -0.21 17.58
C SER A 54 -18.74 -1.36 16.73
N LEU A 55 -17.46 -1.69 16.93
CA LEU A 55 -16.76 -2.70 16.13
C LEU A 55 -16.85 -4.09 16.75
N PRO A 56 -17.03 -5.15 15.91
CA PRO A 56 -16.89 -6.50 16.39
C PRO A 56 -15.45 -6.76 16.82
N LYS A 57 -15.29 -7.61 17.86
CA LYS A 57 -13.98 -7.89 18.46
C LYS A 57 -12.93 -8.32 17.43
N GLU A 58 -13.30 -9.18 16.49
CA GLU A 58 -12.40 -9.65 15.43
C GLU A 58 -11.89 -8.51 14.53
N GLN A 59 -12.77 -7.56 14.17
CA GLN A 59 -12.37 -6.39 13.38
C GLN A 59 -11.49 -5.44 14.19
N TYR A 60 -11.79 -5.26 15.48
CA TYR A 60 -10.97 -4.47 16.38
C TYR A 60 -9.56 -5.06 16.54
N GLU A 61 -9.43 -6.38 16.62
CA GLU A 61 -8.14 -7.07 16.64
C GLU A 61 -7.37 -6.87 15.32
N LYS A 62 -8.04 -6.98 14.16
CA LYS A 62 -7.43 -6.67 12.85
C LYS A 62 -6.91 -5.24 12.79
N TYR A 63 -7.71 -4.25 13.17
CA TYR A 63 -7.30 -2.84 13.14
C TYR A 63 -6.18 -2.51 14.14
N GLN A 64 -6.13 -3.18 15.30
CA GLN A 64 -4.99 -3.07 16.20
C GLN A 64 -3.70 -3.62 15.57
N GLU A 65 -3.79 -4.77 14.88
CA GLU A 65 -2.64 -5.35 14.21
C GLU A 65 -2.19 -4.48 13.02
N GLN A 66 -3.14 -3.88 12.28
CA GLN A 66 -2.82 -2.92 11.23
C GLN A 66 -2.04 -1.73 11.79
N HIS A 67 -2.49 -1.14 12.90
CA HIS A 67 -1.77 -0.08 13.60
C HIS A 67 -0.37 -0.52 14.04
N ASN A 68 -0.23 -1.75 14.58
CA ASN A 68 1.05 -2.30 14.99
C ASN A 68 2.02 -2.42 13.80
N ILE A 69 1.54 -2.90 12.66
CA ILE A 69 2.34 -3.02 11.43
C ILE A 69 2.74 -1.64 10.90
N MET A 70 1.80 -0.68 10.83
CA MET A 70 2.11 0.69 10.42
C MET A 70 3.17 1.35 11.31
N GLY A 71 3.09 1.10 12.62
CA GLY A 71 4.11 1.51 13.59
C GLY A 71 5.49 0.91 13.28
N LYS A 72 5.57 -0.41 13.03
CA LYS A 72 6.82 -1.08 12.66
C LYS A 72 7.43 -0.50 11.39
N ILE A 73 6.61 -0.19 10.38
CA ILE A 73 7.08 0.44 9.13
C ILE A 73 7.68 1.82 9.42
N CYS A 74 7.02 2.63 10.25
CA CYS A 74 7.57 3.90 10.70
C CYS A 74 8.91 3.71 11.41
N GLU A 75 9.02 2.74 12.31
CA GLU A 75 10.27 2.42 13.02
C GLU A 75 11.40 1.98 12.07
N GLN A 76 11.10 1.24 11.00
CA GLN A 76 12.10 0.89 9.97
C GLN A 76 12.66 2.13 9.29
N PHE A 77 11.79 3.09 8.95
CA PHE A 77 12.21 4.35 8.36
C PHE A 77 12.96 5.25 9.36
N GLU A 78 12.55 5.29 10.62
CA GLU A 78 13.22 6.06 11.68
C GLU A 78 14.60 5.47 12.01
N SER A 79 14.76 4.15 11.91
CA SER A 79 16.04 3.45 12.12
C SER A 79 17.01 3.55 10.95
N GLU A 80 16.57 4.08 9.79
CA GLU A 80 17.44 4.29 8.64
C GLU A 80 18.48 5.38 8.90
N LEU A 81 19.75 5.02 8.73
CA LEU A 81 20.90 5.91 8.88
C LEU A 81 21.44 6.34 7.51
N PRO A 82 21.92 7.59 7.37
CA PRO A 82 22.55 8.05 6.12
C PRO A 82 23.88 7.36 5.80
N THR A 83 24.42 6.57 6.73
CA THR A 83 25.63 5.75 6.55
C THR A 83 25.33 4.34 6.08
N ASP A 84 24.05 3.95 6.00
CA ASP A 84 23.67 2.64 5.50
C ASP A 84 24.03 2.48 4.01
N GLY A 85 24.48 1.29 3.63
CA GLY A 85 24.78 0.97 2.24
C GLY A 85 23.54 0.57 1.45
N ASP A 86 23.71 0.38 0.14
CA ASP A 86 22.65 -0.14 -0.75
C ASP A 86 22.01 -1.44 -0.25
N THR A 87 22.81 -2.33 0.36
CA THR A 87 22.32 -3.61 0.90
C THR A 87 21.35 -3.39 2.05
N GLU A 88 21.66 -2.50 2.99
CA GLU A 88 20.79 -2.20 4.13
C GLU A 88 19.51 -1.48 3.69
N HIS A 89 19.60 -0.54 2.74
CA HIS A 89 18.42 0.10 2.15
C HIS A 89 17.51 -0.91 1.45
N ARG A 90 18.09 -1.84 0.67
CA ARG A 90 17.31 -2.89 0.00
C ARG A 90 16.65 -3.84 0.99
N ALA A 91 17.36 -4.27 2.03
CA ALA A 91 16.81 -5.10 3.08
C ALA A 91 15.65 -4.41 3.83
N ARG A 92 15.78 -3.11 4.13
CA ARG A 92 14.68 -2.32 4.71
C ARG A 92 13.50 -2.23 3.76
N PHE A 93 13.72 -1.98 2.48
CA PHE A 93 12.65 -1.93 1.49
C PHE A 93 11.89 -3.26 1.43
N GLU A 94 12.60 -4.39 1.38
CA GLU A 94 12.00 -5.73 1.41
C GLU A 94 11.20 -5.96 2.71
N MET A 95 11.71 -5.50 3.86
CA MET A 95 10.98 -5.58 5.13
C MET A 95 9.73 -4.70 5.16
N VAL A 96 9.80 -3.47 4.64
CA VAL A 96 8.63 -2.58 4.52
C VAL A 96 7.59 -3.17 3.57
N LEU A 97 8.02 -3.78 2.47
CA LEU A 97 7.14 -4.44 1.52
C LEU A 97 6.41 -5.64 2.14
N ASP A 98 7.12 -6.49 2.89
CA ASP A 98 6.54 -7.62 3.62
C ASP A 98 5.53 -7.15 4.67
N LEU A 99 5.86 -6.10 5.43
CA LEU A 99 4.94 -5.49 6.39
C LEU A 99 3.69 -4.91 5.69
N MET A 100 3.84 -4.27 4.53
CA MET A 100 2.71 -3.78 3.74
C MET A 100 1.81 -4.92 3.23
N GLN A 101 2.40 -6.04 2.83
CA GLN A 101 1.62 -7.21 2.43
C GLN A 101 0.83 -7.77 3.61
N GLN A 102 1.43 -7.85 4.80
CA GLN A 102 0.72 -8.24 6.02
C GLN A 102 -0.41 -7.25 6.38
N LEU A 103 -0.16 -5.95 6.20
CA LEU A 103 -1.18 -4.91 6.43
C LEU A 103 -2.39 -5.12 5.53
N GLN A 104 -2.15 -5.48 4.26
CA GLN A 104 -3.20 -5.76 3.29
C GLN A 104 -3.96 -7.05 3.58
N ASP A 105 -3.29 -8.11 4.06
CA ASP A 105 -3.94 -9.37 4.48
C ASP A 105 -4.95 -9.15 5.63
N LEU A 106 -4.63 -8.23 6.53
CA LEU A 106 -5.54 -7.79 7.59
C LEU A 106 -6.75 -7.00 7.06
N GLY A 107 -6.72 -6.57 5.80
CA GLY A 107 -7.76 -5.82 5.11
C GLY A 107 -7.50 -4.31 5.05
N HIS A 108 -8.50 -3.56 4.58
CA HIS A 108 -8.37 -2.12 4.39
C HIS A 108 -8.37 -1.36 5.72
N PRO A 109 -7.51 -0.33 5.87
CA PRO A 109 -7.60 0.60 6.99
C PRO A 109 -8.94 1.36 6.97
N PRO A 110 -9.42 1.88 8.12
CA PRO A 110 -10.62 2.67 8.19
C PRO A 110 -10.58 3.84 7.20
N LYS A 111 -11.63 4.02 6.39
CA LYS A 111 -11.69 5.09 5.37
C LYS A 111 -11.51 6.49 5.97
N GLU A 112 -11.92 6.68 7.22
CA GLU A 112 -11.74 7.93 7.97
C GLU A 112 -10.26 8.23 8.27
N LEU A 113 -9.44 7.18 8.42
CA LEU A 113 -8.00 7.30 8.67
C LEU A 113 -7.20 7.29 7.36
N ALA A 114 -7.62 6.48 6.39
CA ALA A 114 -6.96 6.35 5.09
C ALA A 114 -7.18 7.55 4.15
N GLY A 115 -8.06 8.50 4.53
CA GLY A 115 -8.67 9.54 3.69
C GLY A 115 -7.74 10.55 3.00
N GLU A 116 -6.41 10.44 3.16
CA GLU A 116 -5.42 11.28 2.48
C GLU A 116 -4.17 10.46 2.07
N SER A 117 -4.30 9.15 1.80
CA SER A 117 -3.16 8.38 1.27
C SER A 117 -2.66 9.00 -0.04
N PRO A 118 -1.33 9.13 -0.23
CA PRO A 118 -0.79 9.76 -1.42
C PRO A 118 -1.26 9.00 -2.68
N PRO A 119 -1.46 9.70 -3.80
CA PRO A 119 -1.99 9.10 -5.02
C PRO A 119 -1.10 7.92 -5.45
N GLY A 120 -1.66 6.71 -5.42
CA GLY A 120 -0.95 5.45 -5.71
C GLY A 120 -0.68 4.56 -4.48
N LEU A 121 -0.79 5.08 -3.26
CA LEU A 121 -0.80 4.30 -2.00
C LEU A 121 -2.21 4.07 -1.47
N ASN A 122 -3.19 4.04 -2.37
CA ASN A 122 -4.51 3.58 -1.99
C ASN A 122 -4.36 2.15 -1.49
N PHE A 123 -4.56 1.92 -0.19
CA PHE A 123 -4.56 0.58 0.42
C PHE A 123 -5.63 -0.34 -0.18
N ASP A 124 -6.50 0.22 -1.03
CA ASP A 124 -7.31 -0.44 -2.05
C ASP A 124 -6.44 -1.13 -3.12
N LEU A 125 -5.66 -2.13 -2.70
CA LEU A 125 -4.87 -2.98 -3.58
C LEU A 125 -5.74 -4.11 -4.17
N GLU A 126 -7.07 -4.04 -4.04
CA GLU A 126 -8.01 -4.78 -4.89
C GLU A 126 -8.11 -4.16 -6.29
N GLY A 127 -7.87 -2.85 -6.42
CA GLY A 127 -7.78 -2.15 -7.71
C GLY A 127 -6.44 -2.29 -8.44
N LEU A 128 -5.37 -2.65 -7.72
CA LEU A 128 -4.07 -3.00 -8.28
C LEU A 128 -4.05 -4.52 -8.49
N ASN A 129 -4.59 -4.95 -9.63
CA ASN A 129 -4.56 -6.34 -10.10
C ASN A 129 -3.10 -6.82 -10.24
N LEU A 130 -2.51 -7.26 -9.14
CA LEU A 130 -1.29 -8.03 -9.11
C LEU A 130 -1.67 -9.45 -9.57
N PRO A 131 -1.14 -9.95 -10.69
CA PRO A 131 -1.46 -11.31 -11.10
C PRO A 131 -0.89 -12.29 -10.06
N ASP A 132 -1.82 -13.01 -9.44
CA ASP A 132 -1.71 -14.25 -8.67
C ASP A 132 -1.46 -14.16 -7.14
N ALA A 133 -2.55 -14.17 -6.38
CA ALA A 133 -2.90 -15.32 -5.53
C ALA A 133 -4.33 -15.20 -4.95
N GLY A 134 -5.34 -15.60 -5.74
CA GLY A 134 -6.58 -16.20 -5.23
C GLY A 134 -7.64 -15.31 -4.57
N GLY A 135 -8.75 -15.09 -5.29
CA GLY A 135 -10.09 -15.13 -4.65
C GLY A 135 -11.02 -13.95 -4.88
N ALA A 136 -11.75 -13.99 -6.00
CA ALA A 136 -13.18 -13.70 -6.14
C ALA A 136 -13.77 -12.36 -5.65
N GLY A 137 -14.18 -11.55 -6.65
CA GLY A 137 -15.29 -10.58 -6.58
C GLY A 137 -14.80 -9.13 -6.67
N GLY A 138 -15.03 -8.34 -7.70
CA GLY A 138 -15.98 -8.44 -8.80
C GLY A 138 -16.70 -7.11 -8.96
N GLU A 139 -16.07 -6.11 -9.59
CA GLU A 139 -16.81 -5.09 -10.34
C GLU A 139 -15.88 -4.41 -11.34
N GLN A 140 -16.10 -4.79 -12.59
CA GLN A 140 -15.52 -4.17 -13.77
C GLN A 140 -16.11 -2.77 -13.89
N CYS A 141 -15.26 -1.75 -13.97
CA CYS A 141 -15.67 -0.41 -14.34
C CYS A 141 -16.34 -0.42 -15.72
N GLN A 142 -17.67 -0.43 -15.75
CA GLN A 142 -18.43 -0.08 -16.94
C GLN A 142 -18.40 1.43 -17.10
N ILE A 143 -17.44 1.92 -17.90
CA ILE A 143 -17.51 3.26 -18.47
C ILE A 143 -18.47 3.18 -19.67
N MET A 144 -19.64 3.81 -19.54
CA MET A 144 -20.50 4.22 -20.65
C MET A 144 -20.20 5.66 -21.04
#